data_AF-A0A9E5GF40-F1
#
_entry.id   AF-A0A9E5GF40-F1
#
_cell.length_a   1.000
_cell.length_b   1.000
_cell.length_c   1.000
_cell.angle_alpha   90.00
_cell.angle_beta   90.00
_cell.angle_gamma   90.00
#
_symmetry.space_group_name_H-M   'P 1'
#
loop_
_entity.id
_entity.type
_entity.pdbx_description
1 polymer ?
#
loop_
_entity_poly.entity_id
_entity_poly.type
_entity_poly.pdbx_seq_one_letter_code
_entity_poly.pdbx_strand_id
1 'polypeptide(L)'
;MKERIIGHVKRVNGPILIVKDITDAMMMELVQIGEQRLIGEVVKLHDGLATVQVYEDATSICPSDNVYGSGMSLSVELGPGLIGTIYDGIQRPLEQLMKASGAFITRGLSFNAIDHTKKWDFNPILGSQAIVVAGQILATVAETSRIEHR
;
A
#
# COMPACT_ATOMS: atom_id res chain seq x y z
N MET A 1 -0.90 4.96 13.31
CA MET A 1 -1.83 5.98 12.78
C MET A 1 -3.17 5.78 13.47
N LYS A 2 -3.92 6.85 13.79
CA LYS A 2 -5.29 6.69 14.27
C LYS A 2 -6.13 6.05 13.16
N GLU A 3 -6.94 5.06 13.52
CA GLU A 3 -7.84 4.42 12.57
C GLU A 3 -8.89 5.42 12.12
N ARG A 4 -8.82 5.85 10.85
CA ARG A 4 -9.78 6.76 10.24
C ARG A 4 -10.86 5.92 9.56
N ILE A 5 -11.97 5.69 10.28
CA ILE A 5 -13.15 5.03 9.69
C ILE A 5 -13.85 6.05 8.79
N ILE A 6 -13.96 5.71 7.50
CA ILE A 6 -14.55 6.58 6.47
C ILE A 6 -15.97 6.17 6.11
N GLY A 7 -16.45 5.03 6.60
CA GLY A 7 -17.80 4.51 6.34
C GLY A 7 -17.91 3.02 6.64
N HIS A 8 -19.05 2.44 6.25
CA HIS A 8 -19.36 1.03 6.48
C HIS A 8 -19.84 0.34 5.21
N VAL A 9 -19.50 -0.94 5.05
CA VAL A 9 -19.97 -1.74 3.90
C VAL A 9 -21.50 -1.81 3.91
N LYS A 10 -22.14 -1.38 2.83
CA LYS A 10 -23.58 -1.52 2.59
C LYS A 10 -23.90 -2.81 1.86
N ARG A 11 -23.11 -3.15 0.85
CA ARG A 11 -23.35 -4.29 -0.05
C ARG A 11 -22.04 -4.81 -0.63
N VAL A 12 -21.96 -6.12 -0.82
CA VAL A 12 -20.85 -6.83 -1.47
C VAL A 12 -21.33 -7.42 -2.80
N ASN A 13 -20.60 -7.18 -3.87
CA ASN A 13 -20.85 -7.73 -5.21
C ASN A 13 -19.53 -8.20 -5.85
N GLY A 14 -19.08 -9.40 -5.44
CA GLY A 14 -17.76 -9.90 -5.81
C GLY A 14 -16.66 -8.94 -5.34
N PRO A 15 -15.75 -8.48 -6.22
CA PRO A 15 -14.68 -7.54 -5.84
C PRO A 15 -15.17 -6.10 -5.67
N ILE A 16 -16.44 -5.79 -5.96
CA ILE A 16 -16.99 -4.44 -5.85
C ILE A 16 -17.87 -4.32 -4.60
N LEU A 17 -17.52 -3.36 -3.74
CA LEU A 17 -18.25 -3.01 -2.54
C LEU A 17 -18.97 -1.68 -2.72
N ILE A 18 -20.16 -1.57 -2.16
CA ILE A 18 -20.82 -0.28 -1.94
C ILE A 18 -20.68 0.03 -0.45
N VAL A 19 -20.11 1.19 -0.15
CA VAL A 19 -19.88 1.71 1.20
C VAL A 19 -20.84 2.88 1.41
N LYS A 20 -21.43 2.95 2.61
CA LYS A 20 -22.36 4.01 3.03
C LYS A 20 -21.79 4.79 4.20
N ASP A 21 -22.51 5.86 4.56
CA ASP A 21 -22.16 6.73 5.67
C ASP A 21 -20.75 7.32 5.48
N ILE A 22 -20.46 7.69 4.22
CA ILE A 22 -19.15 8.22 3.83
C ILE A 22 -18.93 9.59 4.46
N THR A 23 -17.81 9.74 5.14
CA THR A 23 -17.42 11.00 5.80
C THR A 23 -16.56 11.87 4.88
N ASP A 24 -15.27 11.56 4.78
CA ASP A 24 -14.26 12.37 4.11
C ASP A 24 -13.43 11.56 3.09
N ALA A 25 -14.01 10.48 2.56
CA ALA A 25 -13.34 9.62 1.58
C ALA A 25 -12.98 10.39 0.30
N MET A 26 -11.78 10.14 -0.23
CA MET A 26 -11.30 10.72 -1.48
C MET A 26 -11.37 9.73 -2.64
N MET A 27 -11.50 10.26 -3.85
CA MET A 27 -11.42 9.46 -5.08
C MET A 27 -10.01 8.88 -5.24
N MET A 28 -9.89 7.63 -5.66
CA MET A 28 -8.62 6.86 -5.75
C MET A 28 -7.93 6.64 -4.39
N GLU A 29 -8.62 6.86 -3.28
CA GLU A 29 -8.04 6.64 -1.96
C GLU A 29 -7.91 5.13 -1.70
N LEU A 30 -6.74 4.72 -1.22
CA LEU A 30 -6.50 3.36 -0.72
C LEU A 30 -7.25 3.18 0.60
N VAL A 31 -7.96 2.07 0.73
CA VAL A 31 -8.77 1.74 1.91
C VAL A 31 -8.47 0.32 2.39
N GLN A 32 -8.72 0.09 3.68
CA GLN A 32 -8.71 -1.23 4.30
C GLN A 32 -10.14 -1.60 4.72
N ILE A 33 -10.58 -2.82 4.45
CA ILE A 33 -11.96 -3.25 4.70
C ILE A 33 -12.00 -4.35 5.77
N GLY A 34 -12.90 -4.16 6.73
CA GLY A 34 -13.21 -5.11 7.79
C GLY A 34 -12.05 -5.37 8.75
N GLU A 35 -12.25 -6.36 9.63
CA GLU A 35 -11.26 -6.74 10.65
C GLU A 35 -9.98 -7.33 10.03
N GLN A 36 -10.11 -7.96 8.87
CA GLN A 36 -8.97 -8.53 8.13
C GLN A 36 -8.15 -7.47 7.37
N ARG A 37 -8.56 -6.20 7.37
CA ARG A 37 -7.85 -5.09 6.71
C ARG A 37 -7.55 -5.34 5.24
N LEU A 38 -8.51 -5.94 4.54
CA LEU A 38 -8.35 -6.26 3.11
C LEU A 38 -8.15 -4.98 2.31
N ILE A 39 -7.21 -5.00 1.38
CA ILE A 39 -6.85 -3.81 0.60
C ILE A 39 -7.87 -3.56 -0.52
N GLY A 40 -8.28 -2.31 -0.67
CA GLY A 40 -9.08 -1.85 -1.80
C GLY A 40 -8.87 -0.38 -2.12
N GLU A 41 -9.60 0.12 -3.12
CA GLU A 41 -9.51 1.50 -3.60
C GLU A 41 -10.91 2.08 -3.86
N VAL A 42 -11.10 3.35 -3.50
CA VAL A 42 -12.32 4.10 -3.83
C VAL A 42 -12.32 4.45 -5.32
N VAL A 43 -13.25 3.84 -6.08
CA VAL A 43 -13.39 4.02 -7.54
C VAL A 43 -14.57 4.89 -7.96
N LYS A 44 -15.46 5.25 -7.03
CA LYS A 44 -16.56 6.19 -7.28
C LYS A 44 -17.06 6.79 -5.98
N LEU A 45 -17.42 8.07 -6.01
CA LEU A 45 -18.13 8.77 -4.95
C LEU A 45 -19.45 9.31 -5.49
N HIS A 46 -20.56 9.06 -4.80
CA HIS A 46 -21.88 9.53 -5.20
C HIS A 46 -22.86 9.55 -4.03
N ASP A 47 -23.48 10.70 -3.74
CA ASP A 47 -24.57 10.88 -2.78
C ASP A 47 -24.35 10.18 -1.41
N GLY A 48 -23.21 10.44 -0.78
CA GLY A 48 -22.85 9.85 0.53
C GLY A 48 -22.51 8.36 0.49
N LEU A 49 -22.38 7.78 -0.71
CA LEU A 49 -21.91 6.43 -0.96
C LEU A 49 -20.56 6.44 -1.67
N ALA A 50 -19.76 5.41 -1.42
CA ALA A 50 -18.56 5.11 -2.19
C ALA A 50 -18.68 3.74 -2.84
N THR A 51 -18.13 3.59 -4.04
CA THR A 51 -17.84 2.28 -4.63
C THR A 51 -16.37 1.98 -4.38
N VAL A 52 -16.08 0.83 -3.79
CA VAL A 52 -14.72 0.39 -3.49
C VAL A 52 -14.44 -0.89 -4.28
N GLN A 53 -13.30 -0.93 -4.95
CA GLN A 53 -12.79 -2.13 -5.59
C GLN A 53 -11.77 -2.79 -4.66
N VAL A 54 -11.99 -4.07 -4.33
CA VAL A 54 -11.11 -4.86 -3.47
C VAL A 54 -10.05 -5.55 -4.33
N TYR A 55 -8.79 -5.51 -3.88
CA TYR A 55 -7.64 -6.13 -4.57
C TYR A 55 -7.30 -7.53 -4.06
N GLU A 56 -7.97 -7.95 -2.98
CA GLU A 56 -7.89 -9.30 -2.43
C GLU A 56 -9.25 -10.02 -2.59
N ASP A 57 -9.30 -11.30 -2.19
CA ASP A 57 -10.55 -12.05 -2.18
C ASP A 57 -11.52 -11.50 -1.12
N ALA A 58 -12.60 -10.89 -1.61
CA ALA A 58 -13.68 -10.27 -0.84
C ALA A 58 -14.59 -11.25 -0.09
N THR A 59 -14.31 -12.56 -0.14
CA THR A 59 -14.99 -13.56 0.70
C THR A 59 -14.94 -13.12 2.17
N SER A 60 -15.97 -13.42 2.94
CA SER A 60 -16.13 -13.02 4.36
C SER A 60 -16.32 -11.52 4.66
N ILE A 61 -16.23 -10.61 3.69
CA ILE A 61 -16.68 -9.22 3.90
C ILE A 61 -18.19 -9.21 4.03
N CYS A 62 -18.70 -8.54 5.06
CA CYS A 62 -20.12 -8.47 5.39
C CYS A 62 -20.63 -7.02 5.41
N PRO A 63 -21.94 -6.79 5.20
CA PRO A 63 -22.54 -5.51 5.51
C PRO A 63 -22.27 -5.09 6.96
N SER A 64 -22.02 -3.80 7.17
CA SER A 64 -21.61 -3.14 8.41
C SER A 64 -20.12 -3.23 8.75
N ASP A 65 -19.31 -3.97 7.99
CA ASP A 65 -17.85 -3.94 8.16
C ASP A 65 -17.31 -2.52 8.00
N ASN A 66 -16.38 -2.15 8.87
CA ASN A 66 -15.72 -0.84 8.83
C ASN A 66 -14.84 -0.72 7.58
N VAL A 67 -14.81 0.48 7.00
CA VAL A 67 -13.87 0.84 5.95
C VAL A 67 -12.94 1.92 6.51
N TYR A 68 -11.66 1.64 6.48
CA TYR A 68 -10.61 2.52 7.01
C TYR A 68 -9.90 3.22 5.86
N GLY A 69 -9.90 4.55 5.86
CA GLY A 69 -9.25 5.37 4.83
C GLY A 69 -7.79 5.65 5.15
N SER A 70 -6.90 5.42 4.18
CA SER A 70 -5.47 5.73 4.32
C SER A 70 -5.15 7.21 4.15
N GLY A 71 -6.05 7.98 3.52
CA GLY A 71 -5.83 9.38 3.15
C GLY A 71 -4.88 9.58 1.96
N MET A 72 -4.47 8.49 1.29
CA MET A 72 -3.53 8.52 0.18
C MET A 72 -4.01 7.63 -0.95
N SER A 73 -3.58 7.92 -2.18
CA SER A 73 -3.80 7.01 -3.30
C SER A 73 -2.88 5.80 -3.24
N LEU A 74 -3.24 4.74 -3.96
CA LEU A 74 -2.35 3.59 -4.14
C LEU A 74 -0.98 4.07 -4.62
N SER A 75 0.04 3.80 -3.82
CA SER A 75 1.40 4.28 -4.01
C SER A 75 2.37 3.13 -3.83
N VAL A 76 3.53 3.26 -4.46
CA VAL A 76 4.63 2.30 -4.31
C VAL A 76 5.77 2.96 -3.56
N GLU A 77 6.46 2.17 -2.75
CA GLU A 77 7.69 2.56 -2.11
C GLU A 77 8.85 2.42 -3.10
N LEU A 78 9.67 3.48 -3.22
CA LEU A 78 10.82 3.53 -4.11
C LEU A 78 12.09 3.75 -3.29
N GLY A 79 13.05 2.84 -3.42
CA GLY A 79 14.34 2.96 -2.75
C GLY A 79 15.22 1.72 -2.89
N PRO A 80 16.43 1.73 -2.29
CA PRO A 80 17.35 0.59 -2.31
C PRO A 80 16.75 -0.63 -1.60
N GLY A 81 16.85 -1.80 -2.25
CA GLY A 81 16.27 -3.07 -1.78
C GLY A 81 15.11 -3.58 -2.61
N LEU A 82 14.69 -2.82 -3.64
CA LEU A 82 13.71 -3.28 -4.61
C LEU A 82 14.31 -4.31 -5.57
N ILE A 83 15.57 -4.11 -6.00
CA ILE A 83 16.19 -4.97 -7.02
C ILE A 83 16.51 -6.34 -6.40
N GLY A 84 15.99 -7.38 -7.06
CA GLY A 84 16.15 -8.77 -6.64
C GLY A 84 15.00 -9.32 -5.80
N THR A 85 14.04 -8.47 -5.41
CA THR A 85 12.84 -8.89 -4.67
C THR A 85 11.68 -9.15 -5.63
N ILE A 86 10.88 -10.20 -5.36
CA ILE A 86 9.66 -10.51 -6.11
C ILE A 86 8.44 -9.99 -5.34
N TYR A 87 7.56 -9.27 -6.03
CA TYR A 87 6.39 -8.63 -5.46
C TYR A 87 5.08 -9.17 -6.05
N ASP A 88 3.99 -9.02 -5.30
CA ASP A 88 2.63 -9.17 -5.84
C ASP A 88 2.13 -7.87 -6.50
N GLY A 89 0.85 -7.85 -6.92
CA GLY A 89 0.24 -6.71 -7.62
C GLY A 89 0.08 -5.44 -6.79
N ILE A 90 0.29 -5.49 -5.47
CA ILE A 90 0.22 -4.32 -4.58
C ILE A 90 1.54 -4.11 -3.81
N GLN A 91 2.66 -4.58 -4.38
CA GLN A 91 4.01 -4.39 -3.87
C GLN A 91 4.32 -5.07 -2.52
N ARG A 92 3.66 -6.19 -2.20
CA ARG A 92 4.05 -7.02 -1.03
C ARG A 92 5.14 -8.03 -1.42
N PRO A 93 6.25 -8.15 -0.66
CA PRO A 93 7.33 -9.06 -0.98
C PRO A 93 6.89 -10.53 -0.80
N LEU A 94 6.88 -11.31 -1.88
CA LEU A 94 6.38 -12.69 -1.90
C LEU A 94 7.19 -13.63 -1.00
N GLU A 95 8.50 -13.41 -0.86
CA GLU A 95 9.32 -14.22 0.04
C GLU A 95 8.94 -14.05 1.51
N GLN A 96 8.58 -12.84 1.93
CA GLN A 96 8.14 -12.58 3.30
C GLN A 96 6.74 -13.14 3.54
N LEU A 97 5.85 -12.98 2.56
CA LEU A 97 4.53 -13.62 2.58
C LEU A 97 4.66 -15.13 2.72
N MET A 98 5.49 -15.78 1.89
CA MET A 98 5.71 -17.23 1.95
C MET A 98 6.27 -17.68 3.30
N LYS A 99 7.21 -16.91 3.89
CA LYS A 99 7.72 -17.21 5.24
C LYS A 99 6.65 -17.12 6.32
N ALA A 100 5.66 -16.23 6.16
CA ALA A 100 4.60 -16.01 7.13
C ALA A 100 3.38 -16.96 6.95
N SER A 101 3.00 -17.29 5.71
CA SER A 101 1.79 -18.07 5.41
C SER A 101 2.03 -19.43 4.74
N GLY A 102 3.28 -19.77 4.43
CA GLY A 102 3.62 -21.01 3.71
C GLY A 102 3.37 -20.89 2.20
N ALA A 103 2.97 -22.00 1.57
CA ALA A 103 2.88 -22.09 0.10
C ALA A 103 1.69 -21.33 -0.52
N PHE A 104 0.73 -20.87 0.29
CA PHE A 104 -0.47 -20.16 -0.17
C PHE A 104 -0.49 -18.72 0.37
N ILE A 105 -1.12 -17.82 -0.39
CA ILE A 105 -1.24 -16.40 -0.01
C ILE A 105 -2.42 -16.25 0.95
N THR A 106 -2.13 -15.91 2.20
CA THR A 106 -3.16 -15.55 3.18
C THR A 106 -3.56 -14.09 3.03
N ARG A 107 -4.86 -13.82 3.15
CA ARG A 107 -5.47 -12.49 3.00
C ARG A 107 -5.17 -11.59 4.20
N GLY A 108 -5.09 -10.28 3.98
CA GLY A 108 -4.91 -9.31 5.06
C GLY A 108 -3.49 -9.27 5.64
N LEU A 109 -2.54 -10.00 5.06
CA LEU A 109 -1.14 -9.88 5.40
C LEU A 109 -0.54 -8.65 4.72
N SER A 110 0.20 -7.85 5.50
CA SER A 110 0.88 -6.65 5.04
C SER A 110 2.32 -6.64 5.56
N PHE A 111 3.25 -6.32 4.67
CA PHE A 111 4.69 -6.19 4.95
C PHE A 111 5.20 -4.93 4.25
N ASN A 112 6.29 -4.34 4.77
CA ASN A 112 6.95 -3.25 4.08
C ASN A 112 7.49 -3.74 2.72
N ALA A 113 7.38 -2.90 1.69
CA ALA A 113 7.81 -3.26 0.34
C ALA A 113 9.34 -3.44 0.28
N ILE A 114 10.09 -2.56 0.94
CA ILE A 114 11.54 -2.74 1.13
C ILE A 114 11.86 -3.04 2.60
N ASP A 115 13.01 -3.68 2.82
CA ASP A 115 13.48 -3.99 4.16
C ASP A 115 14.03 -2.74 4.85
N HIS A 116 13.26 -2.17 5.78
CA HIS A 116 13.63 -0.97 6.55
C HIS A 116 14.72 -1.23 7.60
N THR A 117 15.06 -2.49 7.85
CA THR A 117 16.13 -2.87 8.79
C THR A 117 17.49 -3.03 8.11
N LYS A 118 17.49 -3.22 6.78
CA LYS A 118 18.71 -3.33 6.00
C LYS A 118 19.43 -2.00 5.94
N LYS A 119 20.73 -2.03 6.23
CA LYS A 119 21.62 -0.86 6.13
C LYS A 119 22.30 -0.82 4.77
N TRP A 120 22.49 0.39 4.28
CA TRP A 120 23.11 0.68 2.99
C TRP A 120 24.24 1.69 3.17
N ASP A 121 25.31 1.51 2.41
CA ASP A 121 26.40 2.48 2.35
C ASP A 121 25.99 3.65 1.46
N PHE A 122 25.66 4.77 2.10
CA PHE A 122 25.20 5.99 1.45
C PHE A 122 26.40 6.89 1.11
N ASN A 123 26.62 7.16 -0.18
CA ASN A 123 27.72 7.98 -0.67
C ASN A 123 27.19 9.34 -1.15
N PRO A 124 27.24 10.40 -0.32
CA PRO A 124 26.72 11.71 -0.69
C PRO A 124 27.52 12.33 -1.83
N ILE A 125 26.82 12.93 -2.79
CA ILE A 125 27.43 13.65 -3.92
C ILE A 125 27.40 15.17 -3.67
N LEU A 126 26.38 15.63 -2.94
CA LEU A 126 26.21 17.05 -2.62
C LEU A 126 26.76 17.37 -1.23
N GLY A 127 27.34 18.56 -1.11
CA GLY A 127 27.76 19.11 0.18
C GLY A 127 26.59 19.61 1.01
N SER A 128 26.85 19.81 2.30
CA SER A 128 25.89 20.46 3.21
C SER A 128 25.49 21.85 2.68
N GLN A 129 24.23 22.23 2.88
CA GLN A 129 23.66 23.52 2.44
C GLN A 129 23.49 23.69 0.91
N ALA A 130 23.69 22.62 0.12
CA ALA A 130 23.33 22.64 -1.30
C ALA A 130 21.83 22.92 -1.47
N ILE A 131 21.50 23.82 -2.40
CA ILE A 131 20.11 24.02 -2.86
C ILE A 131 19.79 22.87 -3.81
N VAL A 132 18.65 22.20 -3.57
CA VAL A 132 18.25 21.00 -4.32
C VAL A 132 16.87 21.17 -4.94
N VAL A 133 16.64 20.47 -6.05
CA VAL A 133 15.33 20.40 -6.73
C VAL A 133 14.85 18.95 -6.86
N ALA A 134 13.56 18.77 -7.14
CA ALA A 134 12.99 17.44 -7.36
C ALA A 134 13.69 16.71 -8.51
N GLY A 135 14.04 15.43 -8.30
CA GLY A 135 14.77 14.60 -9.27
C GLY A 135 16.28 14.79 -9.27
N GLN A 136 16.83 15.70 -8.45
CA GLN A 136 18.27 15.86 -8.32
C GLN A 136 18.87 14.74 -7.47
N ILE A 137 19.96 14.14 -7.95
CA ILE A 137 20.68 13.07 -7.26
C ILE A 137 21.40 13.67 -6.05
N LEU A 138 21.07 13.19 -4.85
CA LEU A 138 21.69 13.62 -3.60
C LEU A 138 22.91 12.75 -3.24
N ALA A 139 22.85 11.48 -3.59
CA ALA A 139 23.82 10.45 -3.21
C ALA A 139 23.64 9.22 -4.08
N THR A 140 24.55 8.26 -3.90
CA THR A 140 24.44 6.93 -4.51
C THR A 140 24.57 5.83 -3.46
N VAL A 141 23.90 4.71 -3.74
CA VAL A 141 23.98 3.47 -2.97
C VAL A 141 24.32 2.33 -3.93
N ALA A 142 25.33 1.53 -3.62
CA ALA A 142 25.60 0.30 -4.35
C ALA A 142 24.56 -0.77 -3.97
N GLU A 143 23.43 -0.82 -4.68
CA GLU A 143 22.33 -1.74 -4.36
C GLU A 143 22.68 -3.20 -4.68
N THR A 144 23.40 -3.41 -5.78
CA THR A 144 23.97 -4.70 -6.16
C THR A 144 25.42 -4.54 -6.59
N SER A 145 26.11 -5.65 -6.89
CA SER A 145 27.49 -5.61 -7.40
C SER A 145 27.64 -4.92 -8.77
N ARG A 146 26.53 -4.61 -9.46
CA ARG A 146 26.53 -4.02 -10.80
C ARG A 146 25.64 -2.78 -10.94
N ILE A 147 24.74 -2.54 -9.99
CA ILE A 147 23.76 -1.45 -10.07
C ILE A 147 23.96 -0.49 -8.92
N GLU A 148 24.13 0.77 -9.29
CA GLU A 148 24.11 1.93 -8.42
C GLU A 148 22.68 2.51 -8.41
N HIS A 149 22.12 2.67 -7.21
CA HIS A 149 20.85 3.34 -6.95
C HIS A 149 21.10 4.82 -6.66
N ARG A 150 20.23 5.69 -7.18
CA ARG A 150 20.36 7.16 -7.16
C ARG A 150 19.10 7.81 -6.61
#